data_AF-A0A957WBG4-F1
#
_entry.id   AF-A0A957WBG4-F1
#
_cell.length_a   1.000
_cell.length_b   1.000
_cell.length_c   1.000
_cell.angle_alpha   90.00
_cell.angle_beta   90.00
_cell.angle_gamma   90.00
#
_symmetry.space_group_name_H-M   'P 1'
#
loop_
_entity.id
_entity.type
_entity.pdbx_description
1 polymer ?
#
loop_
_entity_poly.entity_id
_entity_poly.type
_entity_poly.pdbx_seq_one_letter_code
_entity_poly.pdbx_strand_id
1 'polypeptide(L)'
;TRFASKVYIIHRREGFRASKIMLEKAENNPKIEFLTNTIVTDALGEDALTAVKLQNTQTGAESELPLDGLFIAIGHTPNTQLFANQIEVDEKGYILTSQDKSHVTATNIPGVFACGDVQDKRYRQAITAAGSGCSAALDAEHYLESLPELEEVSEPVAA
;
A
#
# COMPACT_ATOMS: atom_id res chain seq x y z
N THR A 1 -6.15 -0.94 21.20
CA THR A 1 -6.63 -1.42 22.52
C THR A 1 -8.13 -1.23 22.77
N ARG A 2 -8.88 -0.60 21.85
CA ARG A 2 -10.33 -0.37 21.99
C ARG A 2 -11.17 -1.65 21.83
N PHE A 3 -10.63 -2.64 21.12
CA PHE A 3 -11.33 -3.88 20.75
C PHE A 3 -10.58 -5.16 21.16
N ALA A 4 -9.38 -5.02 21.72
CA ALA A 4 -8.56 -6.15 22.17
C ALA A 4 -8.23 -5.99 23.66
N SER A 5 -8.20 -7.11 24.38
CA SER A 5 -7.78 -7.17 25.79
C SER A 5 -6.30 -6.82 25.94
N LYS A 6 -5.45 -7.27 25.01
CA LYS A 6 -4.02 -6.99 24.91
C LYS A 6 -3.58 -6.92 23.44
N VAL A 7 -2.51 -6.18 23.15
CA VAL A 7 -1.91 -6.04 21.81
C VAL A 7 -0.41 -6.27 21.92
N TYR A 8 0.11 -7.21 21.13
CA TYR A 8 1.54 -7.44 21.00
C TYR A 8 2.05 -6.75 19.74
N ILE A 9 3.05 -5.87 19.88
CA ILE A 9 3.77 -5.29 18.74
C ILE A 9 5.05 -6.10 18.55
N ILE A 10 5.00 -7.00 17.56
CA ILE A 10 6.15 -7.83 17.18
C ILE A 10 6.98 -7.07 16.15
N HIS A 11 8.26 -6.87 16.44
CA HIS A 11 9.17 -6.18 15.53
C HIS A 11 10.50 -6.91 15.38
N ARG A 12 10.94 -7.07 14.14
CA ARG A 12 12.18 -7.80 13.79
C ARG A 12 13.49 -7.12 14.20
N ARG A 13 13.43 -5.89 14.72
CA ARG A 13 14.59 -5.08 15.15
C ARG A 13 14.35 -4.58 16.56
N GLU A 14 15.40 -4.06 17.16
CA GLU A 14 15.35 -3.43 18.49
C GLU A 14 14.57 -2.10 18.49
N GLY A 15 14.77 -1.27 17.46
CA GLY A 15 14.17 0.07 17.37
C GLY A 15 13.09 0.23 16.30
N PHE A 16 12.25 1.25 16.47
CA PHE A 16 11.16 1.61 15.56
C PHE A 16 11.49 2.82 14.69
N ARG A 17 10.90 2.89 13.49
CA ARG A 17 10.94 4.06 12.59
C ARG A 17 9.79 5.05 12.83
N ALA A 18 8.97 4.81 13.84
CA ALA A 18 7.84 5.67 14.18
C ALA A 18 8.34 7.03 14.71
N SER A 19 7.49 8.05 14.64
CA SER A 19 7.79 9.32 15.31
C SER A 19 7.85 9.12 16.82
N LYS A 20 8.71 9.88 17.51
CA LYS A 20 8.96 9.76 18.95
C LYS A 20 7.65 9.79 19.77
N ILE A 21 6.78 10.75 19.47
CA ILE A 21 5.49 10.92 20.16
C ILE A 21 4.57 9.70 19.97
N MET A 22 4.60 9.05 18.81
CA MET A 22 3.77 7.86 18.56
C MET A 22 4.31 6.64 19.30
N LEU A 23 5.64 6.47 19.34
CA LEU A 23 6.28 5.41 20.09
C LEU A 23 6.00 5.57 21.59
N GLU A 24 6.22 6.77 22.15
CA GLU A 24 5.93 7.09 23.56
C GLU A 24 4.46 6.83 23.92
N LYS A 25 3.52 7.20 23.04
CA LYS A 25 2.09 6.90 23.25
C LYS A 25 1.79 5.40 23.32
N ALA A 26 2.51 4.59 22.56
CA ALA A 26 2.34 3.15 22.55
C ALA A 26 3.02 2.49 23.76
N GLU A 27 4.22 2.95 24.15
CA GLU A 27 4.94 2.52 25.35
C GLU A 27 4.17 2.82 26.64
N ASN A 28 3.51 3.97 26.71
CA ASN A 28 2.69 4.36 27.87
C ASN A 28 1.33 3.66 27.93
N ASN A 29 1.02 2.75 27.00
CA ASN A 29 -0.26 2.05 26.97
C ASN A 29 -0.14 0.67 27.66
N PRO A 30 -0.80 0.46 28.81
CA PRO A 30 -0.62 -0.78 29.60
C PRO A 30 -1.16 -2.04 28.91
N LYS A 31 -1.94 -1.89 27.83
CA LYS A 31 -2.44 -3.02 27.03
C LYS A 31 -1.50 -3.38 25.88
N ILE A 32 -0.43 -2.64 25.65
CA ILE A 32 0.54 -2.89 24.58
C ILE A 32 1.80 -3.52 25.18
N GLU A 33 2.26 -4.60 24.57
CA GLU A 33 3.55 -5.22 24.87
C GLU A 33 4.40 -5.27 23.60
N PHE A 34 5.66 -4.87 23.72
CA PHE A 34 6.60 -4.88 22.61
C PHE A 34 7.46 -6.14 22.64
N LEU A 35 7.48 -6.88 21.54
CA LEU A 35 8.36 -8.02 21.29
C LEU A 35 9.33 -7.62 20.18
N THR A 36 10.40 -6.93 20.56
CA THR A 36 11.46 -6.50 19.63
C THR A 36 12.43 -7.64 19.33
N ASN A 37 13.26 -7.48 18.30
CA ASN A 37 14.15 -8.53 17.80
C ASN A 37 13.44 -9.88 17.61
N THR A 38 12.19 -9.86 17.17
CA THR A 38 11.33 -11.05 17.09
C THR A 38 10.59 -11.05 15.76
N ILE A 39 10.51 -12.21 15.13
CA ILE A 39 9.74 -12.45 13.91
C ILE A 39 8.67 -13.51 14.15
N VAL A 40 7.57 -13.42 13.42
CA VAL A 40 6.59 -14.51 13.31
C VAL A 40 7.09 -15.48 12.25
N THR A 41 7.22 -16.75 12.61
CA THR A 41 7.68 -17.83 11.71
C THR A 41 6.54 -18.72 11.24
N ASP A 42 5.43 -18.78 11.99
CA ASP A 42 4.30 -19.65 11.69
C ASP A 42 3.01 -19.10 12.31
N ALA A 43 1.87 -19.41 11.71
CA ALA A 43 0.54 -19.10 12.21
C ALA A 43 -0.20 -20.41 12.53
N LEU A 44 -0.64 -20.57 13.77
CA LEU A 44 -1.17 -21.83 14.29
C LEU A 44 -2.68 -21.74 14.44
N GLY A 45 -3.36 -22.81 14.03
CA GLY A 45 -4.82 -22.92 14.05
C GLY A 45 -5.32 -23.82 12.92
N GLU A 46 -6.53 -24.34 13.07
CA GLU A 46 -7.21 -25.10 12.00
C GLU A 46 -8.15 -24.18 11.22
N ASP A 47 -9.32 -23.89 11.78
CA ASP A 47 -10.31 -22.99 11.15
C ASP A 47 -10.08 -21.51 11.49
N ALA A 48 -9.39 -21.24 12.61
CA ALA A 48 -9.10 -19.91 13.11
C ALA A 48 -7.74 -19.87 13.80
N LEU A 49 -7.12 -18.70 13.79
CA LEU A 49 -5.84 -18.46 14.46
C LEU A 49 -5.99 -18.61 15.98
N THR A 50 -5.12 -19.42 16.58
CA THR A 50 -5.06 -19.62 18.04
C THR A 50 -3.71 -19.19 18.63
N ALA A 51 -2.66 -19.18 17.82
CA ALA A 51 -1.32 -18.78 18.25
C ALA A 51 -0.43 -18.43 17.07
N VAL A 52 0.73 -17.86 17.36
CA VAL A 52 1.84 -17.68 16.40
C VAL A 52 3.12 -18.28 16.96
N LYS A 53 3.95 -18.87 16.09
CA LYS A 53 5.34 -19.18 16.44
C LYS A 53 6.20 -17.95 16.22
N LEU A 54 7.08 -17.71 17.18
CA LEU A 54 7.99 -16.60 17.21
C LEU A 54 9.43 -17.11 17.21
N GLN A 55 10.32 -16.35 16.61
CA GLN A 55 11.76 -16.55 16.73
C GLN A 55 12.43 -15.22 17.07
N ASN A 56 13.27 -15.22 18.10
CA ASN A 56 14.12 -14.09 18.41
C ASN A 56 15.29 -14.02 17.41
N THR A 57 15.44 -12.90 16.71
CA THR A 57 16.42 -12.72 15.65
C THR A 57 17.86 -12.54 16.15
N GLN A 58 18.06 -12.29 17.45
CA GLN A 58 19.39 -12.17 18.04
C GLN A 58 19.85 -13.50 18.66
N THR A 59 18.95 -14.22 19.34
CA THR A 59 19.30 -15.44 20.09
C THR A 59 18.93 -16.72 19.36
N GLY A 60 18.06 -16.65 18.34
CA GLY A 60 17.49 -17.82 17.67
C GLY A 60 16.42 -18.55 18.50
N ALA A 61 16.12 -18.08 19.72
CA ALA A 61 15.16 -18.73 20.60
C ALA A 61 13.76 -18.72 19.99
N GLU A 62 13.10 -19.87 20.01
CA GLU A 62 11.73 -20.04 19.54
C GLU A 62 10.75 -20.03 20.69
N SER A 63 9.56 -19.48 20.46
CA SER A 63 8.47 -19.50 21.41
C SER A 63 7.12 -19.50 20.70
N GLU A 64 6.07 -19.81 21.44
CA GLU A 64 4.69 -19.72 20.96
C GLU A 64 3.96 -18.63 21.75
N LEU A 65 3.16 -17.83 21.04
CA LEU A 65 2.34 -16.78 21.62
C LEU A 65 0.87 -17.04 21.30
N PRO A 66 0.04 -17.43 22.29
CA PRO A 66 -1.41 -17.54 22.11
C PRO A 66 -2.04 -16.18 21.82
N LEU A 67 -2.81 -16.09 20.73
CA LEU A 67 -3.57 -14.91 20.32
C LEU A 67 -4.65 -15.27 19.30
N ASP A 68 -5.73 -14.48 19.28
CA ASP A 68 -6.89 -14.73 18.41
C ASP A 68 -6.82 -14.00 17.06
N GLY A 69 -5.84 -13.10 16.89
CA GLY A 69 -5.75 -12.26 15.69
C GLY A 69 -4.36 -11.71 15.41
N LEU A 70 -3.96 -11.76 14.13
CA LEU A 70 -2.69 -11.27 13.62
C LEU A 70 -2.94 -10.18 12.56
N PHE A 71 -2.36 -9.00 12.77
CA PHE A 71 -2.42 -7.88 11.81
C PHE A 71 -1.02 -7.59 11.27
N ILE A 72 -0.84 -7.79 9.96
CA ILE A 72 0.46 -7.58 9.30
C ILE A 72 0.57 -6.12 8.84
N ALA A 73 1.42 -5.34 9.51
CA ALA A 73 1.61 -3.90 9.25
C ALA A 73 3.04 -3.57 8.77
N ILE A 74 3.54 -4.27 7.75
CA ILE A 74 4.94 -4.18 7.28
C ILE A 74 5.17 -3.20 6.13
N GLY A 75 4.14 -2.47 5.71
CA GLY A 75 4.16 -1.63 4.51
C GLY A 75 3.33 -2.24 3.38
N HIS A 76 3.33 -1.57 2.23
CA HIS A 76 2.59 -2.00 1.03
C HIS A 76 3.54 -1.86 -0.16
N THR A 77 3.45 -2.79 -1.11
CA THR A 77 4.16 -2.73 -2.38
C THR A 77 3.14 -2.44 -3.46
N PRO A 78 3.14 -1.24 -4.08
CA PRO A 78 2.25 -0.94 -5.19
C PRO A 78 2.61 -1.78 -6.42
N ASN A 79 1.60 -2.21 -7.19
CA ASN A 79 1.76 -3.08 -8.37
C ASN A 79 2.23 -2.28 -9.61
N THR A 80 3.40 -1.64 -9.51
CA THR A 80 3.93 -0.74 -10.57
C THR A 80 5.05 -1.37 -11.39
N GLN A 81 5.46 -2.60 -11.07
CA GLN A 81 6.59 -3.26 -11.71
C GLN A 81 6.43 -3.40 -13.24
N LEU A 82 5.19 -3.57 -13.73
CA LEU A 82 4.90 -3.64 -15.17
C LEU A 82 5.29 -2.34 -15.92
N PHE A 83 5.28 -1.21 -15.22
CA PHE A 83 5.53 0.12 -15.77
C PHE A 83 6.93 0.65 -15.42
N ALA A 84 7.81 -0.23 -14.92
CA ALA A 84 9.16 0.15 -14.53
C ALA A 84 9.89 0.85 -15.69
N ASN A 85 10.53 1.99 -15.39
CA ASN A 85 11.22 2.86 -16.34
C ASN A 85 10.34 3.49 -17.44
N GLN A 86 9.01 3.40 -17.32
CA GLN A 86 8.06 4.03 -18.24
C GLN A 86 7.27 5.12 -17.51
N ILE A 87 6.66 4.76 -16.38
CA ILE A 87 5.89 5.68 -15.54
C ILE A 87 6.74 6.10 -14.34
N GLU A 88 6.75 7.40 -14.05
CA GLU A 88 7.42 7.94 -12.88
C GLU A 88 6.76 7.48 -11.59
N VAL A 89 7.59 7.02 -10.64
CA VAL A 89 7.17 6.55 -9.33
C VAL A 89 7.99 7.24 -8.24
N ASP A 90 7.41 7.36 -7.04
CA ASP A 90 8.15 7.83 -5.87
C ASP A 90 9.15 6.77 -5.35
N GLU A 91 9.94 7.14 -4.33
CA GLU A 91 10.91 6.24 -3.69
C GLU A 91 10.31 4.94 -3.11
N LYS A 92 8.99 4.90 -2.94
CA LYS A 92 8.24 3.73 -2.43
C LYS A 92 7.52 2.98 -3.54
N GLY A 93 7.69 3.39 -4.80
CA GLY A 93 7.14 2.76 -5.98
C GLY A 93 5.71 3.18 -6.34
N TYR A 94 5.12 4.18 -5.68
CA TYR A 94 3.78 4.67 -6.02
C TYR A 94 3.84 5.57 -7.26
N ILE A 95 2.88 5.44 -8.18
CA ILE A 95 2.81 6.28 -9.38
C ILE A 95 2.66 7.75 -8.97
N LEU A 96 3.48 8.61 -9.56
CA LEU A 96 3.34 10.05 -9.42
C LEU A 96 2.25 10.54 -10.37
N THR A 97 1.19 11.13 -9.80
CA THR A 97 0.15 11.82 -10.58
C THR A 97 0.31 13.34 -10.50
N SER A 98 -0.29 14.03 -11.47
CA SER A 98 -0.21 15.47 -11.64
C SER A 98 -0.62 16.24 -10.37
N GLN A 99 0.07 17.35 -10.13
CA GLN A 99 -0.32 18.34 -9.13
C GLN A 99 -1.32 19.37 -9.69
N ASP A 100 -1.56 19.36 -11.00
CA ASP A 100 -2.57 20.20 -11.62
C ASP A 100 -3.97 19.66 -11.33
N LYS A 101 -4.85 20.55 -10.86
CA LYS A 101 -6.24 20.23 -10.55
C LYS A 101 -7.09 19.94 -11.78
N SER A 102 -6.64 20.33 -12.96
CA SER A 102 -7.33 20.07 -14.22
C SER A 102 -7.29 18.59 -14.63
N HIS A 103 -6.21 17.88 -14.28
CA HIS A 103 -5.96 16.48 -14.66
C HIS A 103 -5.26 15.72 -13.53
N VAL A 104 -5.90 15.65 -12.36
CA VAL A 104 -5.29 15.18 -11.10
C VAL A 104 -4.79 13.74 -11.13
N THR A 105 -5.26 12.93 -12.10
CA THR A 105 -4.88 11.52 -12.23
C THR A 105 -3.84 11.26 -13.32
N ALA A 106 -3.49 12.27 -14.12
CA ALA A 106 -2.54 12.13 -15.21
C ALA A 106 -1.13 11.76 -14.70
N THR A 107 -0.44 10.91 -15.44
CA THR A 107 0.95 10.53 -15.19
C THR A 107 1.92 11.37 -16.03
N ASN A 108 3.21 11.03 -16.03
CA ASN A 108 4.20 11.63 -16.92
C ASN A 108 4.00 11.26 -18.41
N ILE A 109 3.19 10.25 -18.72
CA ILE A 109 2.87 9.85 -20.10
C ILE A 109 1.50 10.40 -20.50
N PRO A 110 1.39 11.20 -21.58
CA PRO A 110 0.10 11.65 -22.10
C PRO A 110 -0.85 10.50 -22.40
N GLY A 111 -2.10 10.62 -21.99
CA GLY A 111 -3.12 9.58 -22.17
C GLY A 111 -3.04 8.41 -21.18
N VAL A 112 -2.11 8.45 -20.22
CA VAL A 112 -1.99 7.45 -19.16
C VAL A 112 -2.34 8.09 -17.81
N PHE A 113 -3.30 7.48 -17.12
CA PHE A 113 -3.86 7.94 -15.85
C PHE A 113 -3.73 6.86 -14.78
N ALA A 114 -3.60 7.27 -13.52
CA ALA A 114 -3.53 6.36 -12.38
C ALA A 114 -4.56 6.72 -11.31
N CYS A 115 -5.23 5.71 -10.77
CA CYS A 115 -6.22 5.85 -9.70
C CYS A 115 -6.09 4.74 -8.65
N GLY A 116 -6.66 4.96 -7.47
CA GLY A 116 -6.60 4.01 -6.37
C GLY A 116 -5.24 3.92 -5.68
N ASP A 117 -5.04 2.83 -4.94
CA ASP A 117 -3.90 2.64 -4.05
C ASP A 117 -2.54 2.62 -4.78
N VAL A 118 -2.50 2.41 -6.10
CA VAL A 118 -1.26 2.43 -6.87
C VAL A 118 -0.59 3.81 -6.89
N GLN A 119 -1.36 4.88 -6.66
CA GLN A 119 -0.89 6.26 -6.52
C GLN A 119 -1.19 6.87 -5.13
N ASP A 120 -2.10 6.28 -4.34
CA ASP A 120 -2.44 6.73 -3.00
C ASP A 120 -1.71 5.95 -1.88
N LYS A 121 -0.61 6.52 -1.38
CA LYS A 121 0.10 5.98 -0.20
C LYS A 121 -0.47 6.42 1.16
N ARG A 122 -1.49 7.29 1.17
CA ARG A 122 -1.99 7.95 2.39
C ARG A 122 -3.28 7.34 2.90
N TYR A 123 -4.32 7.26 2.09
CA TYR A 123 -5.65 6.86 2.55
C TYR A 123 -5.88 5.37 2.40
N ARG A 124 -5.67 4.80 1.21
CA ARG A 124 -5.78 3.36 0.93
C ARG A 124 -7.12 2.78 1.39
N GLN A 125 -8.21 3.40 0.97
CA GLN A 125 -9.58 2.99 1.28
C GLN A 125 -10.36 2.74 0.01
N ALA A 126 -11.27 1.77 0.03
CA ALA A 126 -12.11 1.45 -1.13
C ALA A 126 -12.86 2.68 -1.67
N ILE A 127 -13.37 3.55 -0.80
CA ILE A 127 -14.10 4.74 -1.21
C ILE A 127 -13.20 5.82 -1.83
N THR A 128 -11.96 5.98 -1.35
CA THR A 128 -11.01 6.93 -1.95
C THR A 128 -10.53 6.40 -3.31
N ALA A 129 -10.32 5.08 -3.41
CA ALA A 129 -10.00 4.44 -4.67
C ALA A 129 -11.12 4.61 -5.70
N ALA A 130 -12.37 4.35 -5.32
CA ALA A 130 -13.53 4.56 -6.20
C ALA A 130 -13.65 6.02 -6.67
N GLY A 131 -13.48 6.99 -5.76
CA GLY A 131 -13.50 8.41 -6.11
C GLY A 131 -12.42 8.79 -7.13
N SER A 132 -11.17 8.38 -6.89
CA SER A 132 -10.08 8.62 -7.85
C SER A 132 -10.25 7.88 -9.17
N GLY A 133 -10.93 6.72 -9.17
CA GLY A 133 -11.28 6.01 -10.41
C GLY A 133 -12.27 6.79 -11.28
N CYS A 134 -13.26 7.42 -10.64
CA CYS A 134 -14.17 8.35 -11.33
C CYS A 134 -13.39 9.53 -11.94
N SER A 135 -12.46 10.13 -11.19
CA SER A 135 -11.61 11.20 -11.70
C SER A 135 -10.76 10.76 -12.91
N ALA A 136 -10.16 9.56 -12.86
CA ALA A 136 -9.36 9.05 -13.97
C ALA A 136 -10.18 8.77 -15.23
N ALA A 137 -11.42 8.31 -15.08
CA ALA A 137 -12.32 8.12 -16.22
C ALA A 137 -12.65 9.45 -16.91
N LEU A 138 -12.96 10.51 -16.13
CA LEU A 138 -13.25 11.84 -16.67
C LEU A 138 -12.01 12.51 -17.27
N ASP A 139 -10.84 12.36 -16.64
CA ASP A 139 -9.57 12.86 -17.18
C ASP A 139 -9.25 12.18 -18.53
N ALA A 140 -9.49 10.88 -18.64
CA ALA A 140 -9.31 10.13 -19.88
C ALA A 140 -10.31 10.55 -20.96
N GLU A 141 -11.58 10.74 -20.61
CA GLU A 141 -12.62 11.25 -21.51
C GLU A 141 -12.20 12.61 -22.10
N HIS A 142 -11.89 13.59 -21.26
CA HIS A 142 -11.45 14.91 -21.71
C HIS A 142 -10.18 14.85 -22.56
N TYR A 143 -9.24 13.95 -22.22
CA TYR A 143 -8.03 13.77 -23.03
C TYR A 143 -8.39 13.26 -24.44
N LEU A 144 -9.25 12.25 -24.55
CA LEU A 144 -9.70 11.72 -25.83
C LEU A 144 -10.44 12.77 -26.66
N GLU A 145 -11.31 13.58 -26.05
CA GLU A 145 -12.00 14.70 -26.73
C GLU A 145 -11.04 15.80 -27.21
N SER A 146 -9.89 15.96 -26.54
CA SER A 146 -8.87 16.94 -26.91
C SER A 146 -7.98 16.50 -28.07
N LEU A 147 -8.02 15.21 -28.45
CA LEU A 147 -7.21 14.69 -29.55
C LEU A 147 -7.73 15.25 -30.89
N PRO A 148 -6.84 15.54 -31.84
CA PRO A 148 -7.27 15.87 -33.19
C PRO A 148 -8.03 14.69 -33.79
N GLU A 149 -9.02 14.98 -34.65
CA GLU A 149 -9.68 13.94 -35.43
C GLU A 149 -8.62 13.13 -36.19
N LEU A 150 -8.67 11.80 -36.06
CA LEU A 150 -7.81 10.91 -36.80
C LEU A 150 -8.11 11.10 -38.29
N GLU A 151 -7.13 11.53 -39.08
CA GLU A 151 -7.26 11.46 -40.54
C GLU A 151 -7.51 10.00 -40.93
N GLU A 152 -8.63 9.75 -41.64
CA GLU A 152 -8.90 8.44 -42.21
C GLU A 152 -7.73 8.06 -43.14
N VAL A 153 -6.94 7.07 -42.72
CA VAL A 153 -5.94 6.47 -43.59
C VAL A 153 -6.71 5.71 -44.65
N SER A 154 -6.89 6.32 -45.83
CA SER A 154 -7.53 5.65 -46.97
C SER A 154 -6.73 4.40 -47.29
N GLU A 155 -7.33 3.21 -47.18
CA GLU A 155 -6.70 1.98 -47.62
C GLU A 155 -6.26 2.13 -49.09
N PRO A 156 -5.04 1.68 -49.46
CA PRO A 156 -4.66 1.70 -50.86
C PRO A 156 -5.62 0.78 -51.61
N VAL A 157 -6.43 1.37 -52.48
CA VAL A 157 -7.27 0.62 -53.43
C VAL A 157 -6.31 -0.23 -54.26
N ALA A 158 -6.28 -1.52 -54.00
CA ALA A 158 -5.54 -2.48 -54.81
C ALA A 158 -6.06 -2.42 -56.25
N ALA A 159 -5.21 -2.00 -57.18
CA ALA A 159 -5.46 -1.98 -58.61
C ALA A 159 -5.11 -3.33 -59.25
#